data_AF-A0A258B6B1-F1
#
_entry.id   AF-A0A258B6B1-F1
#
_cell.length_a   1.000
_cell.length_b   1.000
_cell.length_c   1.000
_cell.angle_alpha   90.00
_cell.angle_beta   90.00
_cell.angle_gamma   90.00
#
_symmetry.space_group_name_H-M   'P 1'
#
loop_
_entity.id
_entity.type
_entity.pdbx_description
1 polymer ?
#
loop_
_entity_poly.entity_id
_entity_poly.type
_entity_poly.pdbx_seq_one_letter_code
_entity_poly.pdbx_strand_id
1 'polypeptide(L)'
;MTPAFAQTATQTANNKAFSIPEQSATKAIPSFARQADLQILATAADLEGVRTNPVEGTFAVNAALEKLVAGTGLMIKSNDGKAVVLVRASAPSAERVAGTAQAEAASEEPEEVVVVGLRKSLRDAIGQKRASSGVAEFISAKEIGVLPDVTIAESLARLPGVNTSRDRGNDSQASIRGIGPRMVLGTINGREVATSEPDRNVRWEIYPSEVVAGAAVYKSSEARLLSGGISGTVDLQTIRPLDYRGPEFVARAGAVHYDGGTEFPGYDGTGWRGSGSWVKRVNDQFAFVIGLTGQKQKNGYESFRGWGFNDDSLRAGDSNGPIVAGGPDVPTPWGAERCTSPGVRWRV
;
A
#
# COMPACT_ATOMS: atom_id res chain seq x y z
N MET A 1 -10.77 -51.88 16.18
CA MET A 1 -10.44 -51.29 17.50
C MET A 1 -8.96 -50.98 17.49
N THR A 2 -8.60 -49.71 17.32
CA THR A 2 -7.21 -49.25 17.27
C THR A 2 -7.15 -48.02 18.17
N PRO A 3 -6.35 -48.01 19.25
CA PRO A 3 -6.29 -46.86 20.14
C PRO A 3 -5.51 -45.70 19.50
N ALA A 4 -6.05 -44.49 19.65
CA ALA A 4 -5.45 -43.25 19.21
C ALA A 4 -4.27 -42.89 20.12
N PHE A 5 -3.12 -42.57 19.53
CA PHE A 5 -1.98 -42.00 20.22
C PHE A 5 -2.28 -40.55 20.62
N ALA A 6 -2.45 -40.30 21.92
CA ALA A 6 -2.38 -38.97 22.48
C ALA A 6 -0.91 -38.57 22.64
N GLN A 7 -0.42 -37.65 21.81
CA GLN A 7 0.88 -37.00 22.03
C GLN A 7 0.73 -35.96 23.13
N THR A 8 1.24 -36.27 24.33
CA THR A 8 1.47 -35.28 25.38
C THR A 8 2.71 -34.47 25.01
N ALA A 9 2.55 -33.25 24.52
CA ALA A 9 3.67 -32.36 24.25
C ALA A 9 4.20 -31.79 25.57
N THR A 10 5.38 -32.23 25.99
CA THR A 10 6.14 -31.66 27.11
C THR A 10 6.66 -30.28 26.69
N GLN A 11 6.05 -29.19 27.18
CA GLN A 11 6.52 -27.83 26.93
C GLN A 11 7.85 -27.58 27.66
N THR A 12 8.85 -27.11 26.92
CA THR A 12 10.16 -26.67 27.41
C THR A 12 10.02 -25.62 28.51
N ALA A 13 10.55 -25.90 29.70
CA ALA A 13 10.54 -24.97 30.84
C ALA A 13 11.43 -23.75 30.56
N ASN A 14 10.84 -22.71 29.98
CA ASN A 14 11.51 -21.44 29.75
C ASN A 14 11.40 -20.58 31.02
N ASN A 15 12.44 -20.64 31.87
CA ASN A 15 12.48 -19.94 33.14
C ASN A 15 12.77 -18.45 32.93
N LYS A 16 11.90 -17.57 33.45
CA LYS A 16 12.04 -16.11 33.40
C LYS A 16 11.92 -15.52 34.81
N ALA A 17 12.57 -14.38 35.03
CA ALA A 17 12.45 -13.62 36.27
C ALA A 17 11.20 -12.74 36.21
N PHE A 18 10.35 -12.85 37.22
CA PHE A 18 9.11 -12.10 37.36
C PHE A 18 9.16 -11.21 38.60
N SER A 19 8.57 -10.03 38.48
CA SER A 19 8.40 -9.08 39.58
C SER A 19 7.05 -8.39 39.41
N ILE A 20 6.01 -8.98 40.00
CA ILE A 20 4.63 -8.49 39.92
C ILE A 20 4.05 -8.43 41.32
N PRO A 21 3.77 -7.22 41.86
CA PRO A 21 3.14 -7.07 43.15
C PRO A 21 1.66 -7.47 43.10
N GLU A 22 1.08 -7.76 44.25
CA GLU A 22 -0.36 -8.02 44.38
C GLU A 22 -1.16 -6.78 43.94
N GLN A 23 -1.99 -6.91 42.93
CA GLN A 23 -2.79 -5.82 42.39
C GLN A 23 -4.01 -6.34 41.63
N SER A 24 -4.83 -5.43 41.11
CA SER A 24 -5.96 -5.78 40.26
C SER A 24 -5.50 -6.54 39.01
N ALA A 25 -6.24 -7.57 38.62
CA ALA A 25 -5.96 -8.41 37.46
C ALA A 25 -5.86 -7.59 36.17
N THR A 26 -6.61 -6.48 36.06
CA THR A 26 -6.53 -5.52 34.95
C THR A 26 -5.13 -4.90 34.77
N LYS A 27 -4.34 -4.81 35.84
CA LYS A 27 -2.95 -4.31 35.81
C LYS A 27 -1.91 -5.44 35.86
N ALA A 28 -2.19 -6.50 36.61
CA ALA A 28 -1.29 -7.63 36.78
C ALA A 28 -1.15 -8.48 35.52
N ILE A 29 -2.25 -8.79 34.82
CA ILE A 29 -2.21 -9.67 33.64
C ILE A 29 -1.42 -9.02 32.47
N PRO A 30 -1.59 -7.73 32.15
CA PRO A 30 -0.77 -7.08 31.12
C PRO A 30 0.70 -6.92 31.50
N SER A 31 1.01 -6.72 32.79
CA SER A 31 2.40 -6.63 33.25
C SER A 31 3.09 -7.99 33.20
N PHE A 32 2.38 -9.07 33.54
CA PHE A 32 2.84 -10.44 33.36
C PHE A 32 3.10 -10.78 31.89
N ALA A 33 2.14 -10.49 30.99
CA ALA A 33 2.26 -10.74 29.56
C ALA A 33 3.55 -10.11 28.96
N ARG A 34 3.87 -8.88 29.39
CA ARG A 34 5.11 -8.19 28.97
C ARG A 34 6.38 -8.84 29.51
N GLN A 35 6.41 -9.26 30.78
CA GLN A 35 7.59 -9.94 31.35
C GLN A 35 7.77 -11.35 30.78
N ALA A 36 6.67 -12.04 30.48
CA ALA A 36 6.64 -13.38 29.92
C ALA A 36 6.91 -13.43 28.41
N ASP A 37 6.77 -12.31 27.69
CA ASP A 37 6.71 -12.25 26.21
C ASP A 37 5.65 -13.20 25.65
N LEU A 38 4.45 -13.14 26.25
CA LEU A 38 3.33 -14.04 25.96
C LEU A 38 2.05 -13.23 25.75
N GLN A 39 1.25 -13.59 24.75
CA GLN A 39 -0.02 -12.93 24.47
C GLN A 39 -1.13 -13.50 25.36
N ILE A 40 -1.76 -12.68 26.20
CA ILE A 40 -2.88 -13.11 27.04
C ILE A 40 -4.17 -12.46 26.56
N LEU A 41 -5.18 -13.29 26.31
CA LEU A 41 -6.54 -12.90 25.93
C LEU A 41 -7.46 -13.12 27.13
N ALA A 42 -8.09 -12.06 27.63
CA ALA A 42 -9.05 -12.11 28.73
C ALA A 42 -10.04 -10.96 28.56
N THR A 43 -11.32 -11.19 28.86
CA THR A 43 -12.33 -10.11 28.76
C THR A 43 -12.24 -9.20 29.98
N ALA A 44 -12.59 -7.92 29.84
CA ALA A 44 -12.59 -6.97 30.96
C ALA A 44 -13.51 -7.44 32.11
N ALA A 45 -14.67 -8.01 31.76
CA ALA A 45 -15.62 -8.58 32.72
C ALA A 45 -15.04 -9.76 33.53
N ASP A 46 -14.18 -10.58 32.92
CA ASP A 46 -13.51 -11.67 33.62
C ASP A 46 -12.46 -11.14 34.63
N LEU A 47 -11.78 -10.04 34.29
CA LEU A 47 -10.71 -9.43 35.08
C LEU A 47 -11.20 -8.45 36.16
N GLU A 48 -12.42 -7.93 36.02
CA GLU A 48 -12.95 -6.89 36.90
C GLU A 48 -13.23 -7.42 38.32
N GLY A 49 -12.79 -6.65 39.32
CA GLY A 49 -12.91 -7.00 40.74
C GLY A 49 -11.99 -8.14 41.20
N VAL A 50 -11.20 -8.73 40.29
CA VAL A 50 -10.25 -9.80 40.61
C VAL A 50 -8.90 -9.20 41.04
N ARG A 51 -8.35 -9.69 42.16
CA ARG A 51 -7.00 -9.38 42.61
C ARG A 51 -6.11 -10.61 42.41
N THR A 52 -4.95 -10.41 41.81
CA THR A 52 -3.98 -11.48 41.55
C THR A 52 -2.95 -11.57 42.65
N ASN A 53 -2.42 -12.77 42.88
CA ASN A 53 -1.35 -12.99 43.86
C ASN A 53 -0.03 -12.35 43.40
N PRO A 54 0.90 -12.03 44.31
CA PRO A 54 2.24 -11.59 43.94
C PRO A 54 3.06 -12.73 43.35
N VAL A 55 3.83 -12.43 42.30
CA VAL A 55 4.78 -13.37 41.68
C VAL A 55 6.14 -12.69 41.57
N GLU A 56 7.06 -13.09 42.45
CA GLU A 56 8.43 -12.59 42.51
C GLU A 56 9.41 -13.76 42.52
N GLY A 57 10.39 -13.73 41.61
CA GLY A 57 11.43 -14.75 41.47
C GLY A 57 11.49 -15.38 40.08
N THR A 58 12.35 -16.39 39.92
CA THR A 58 12.54 -17.08 38.64
C THR A 58 11.65 -18.31 38.55
N PHE A 59 10.72 -18.31 37.59
CA PHE A 59 9.75 -19.39 37.39
C PHE A 59 9.63 -19.73 35.90
N ALA A 60 9.19 -20.94 35.59
CA ALA A 60 8.70 -21.26 34.24
C ALA A 60 7.43 -20.44 33.96
N VAL A 61 7.27 -19.92 32.74
CA VAL A 61 6.16 -19.02 32.36
C VAL A 61 4.79 -19.58 32.77
N ASN A 62 4.50 -20.86 32.53
CA ASN A 62 3.22 -21.45 32.90
C ASN A 62 3.04 -21.56 34.42
N ALA A 63 4.07 -21.98 35.14
CA ALA A 63 4.02 -22.08 36.60
C ALA A 63 3.83 -20.70 37.26
N ALA A 64 4.42 -19.65 36.67
CA ALA A 64 4.25 -18.27 37.10
C ALA A 64 2.82 -17.77 36.85
N LEU A 65 2.23 -18.10 35.69
CA LEU A 65 0.86 -17.74 35.35
C LEU A 65 -0.16 -18.47 36.23
N GLU A 66 0.05 -19.77 36.48
CA GLU A 66 -0.77 -20.55 37.40
C GLU A 66 -0.74 -19.96 38.81
N LYS A 67 0.44 -19.57 39.30
CA LYS A 67 0.58 -18.93 40.61
C LYS A 67 -0.10 -17.56 40.69
N LEU A 68 -0.02 -16.77 39.61
CA LEU A 68 -0.66 -15.45 39.50
C LEU A 68 -2.19 -15.53 39.59
N VAL A 69 -2.76 -16.59 39.01
CA VAL A 69 -4.21 -16.81 38.83
C VAL A 69 -4.79 -17.79 39.88
N ALA A 70 -3.94 -18.43 40.69
CA ALA A 70 -4.38 -19.37 41.72
C ALA A 70 -5.35 -18.72 42.73
N GLY A 71 -6.53 -19.30 42.90
CA GLY A 71 -7.53 -18.82 43.87
C GLY A 71 -8.26 -17.54 43.46
N THR A 72 -8.02 -16.99 42.26
CA THR A 72 -8.63 -15.73 41.81
C THR A 72 -9.90 -15.94 40.97
N GLY A 73 -10.29 -17.20 40.74
CA GLY A 73 -11.46 -17.57 39.92
C GLY A 73 -11.27 -17.43 38.41
N LEU A 74 -10.06 -17.07 37.96
CA LEU A 74 -9.67 -17.09 36.55
C LEU A 74 -9.13 -18.48 36.19
N MET A 75 -9.44 -18.97 35.01
CA MET A 75 -9.00 -20.27 34.50
C MET A 75 -8.36 -20.12 33.13
N ILE A 76 -7.34 -20.92 32.86
CA ILE A 76 -6.69 -21.00 31.56
C ILE A 76 -7.53 -21.94 30.66
N LYS A 77 -8.16 -21.38 29.62
CA LYS A 77 -9.00 -22.13 28.66
C LYS A 77 -8.20 -22.74 27.52
N SER A 78 -7.13 -22.07 27.08
CA SER A 78 -6.21 -22.55 26.05
C SER A 78 -4.80 -22.00 26.30
N ASN A 79 -3.77 -22.80 26.01
CA ASN A 79 -2.36 -22.40 26.09
C ASN A 79 -1.58 -23.02 24.92
N ASP A 80 -1.28 -22.21 23.91
CA ASP A 80 -0.53 -22.62 22.71
C ASP A 80 0.97 -22.28 22.81
N GLY A 81 1.47 -21.96 24.02
CA GLY A 81 2.88 -21.63 24.29
C GLY A 81 3.30 -20.22 23.85
N LYS A 82 2.56 -19.58 22.93
CA LYS A 82 2.70 -18.15 22.57
C LYS A 82 1.49 -17.31 22.94
N ALA A 83 0.32 -17.92 23.05
CA ALA A 83 -0.93 -17.26 23.40
C ALA A 83 -1.69 -18.07 24.46
N VAL A 84 -2.29 -17.37 25.44
CA VAL A 84 -3.08 -17.95 26.53
C VAL A 84 -4.42 -17.23 26.64
N VAL A 85 -5.50 -17.99 26.76
CA VAL A 85 -6.86 -17.46 26.97
C VAL A 85 -7.26 -17.67 28.44
N LEU A 86 -7.59 -16.59 29.14
CA LEU A 86 -8.14 -16.61 30.50
C LEU A 86 -9.63 -16.32 30.46
N VAL A 87 -10.40 -17.10 31.24
CA VAL A 87 -11.84 -16.91 31.43
C VAL A 87 -12.16 -17.01 32.91
N ARG A 88 -13.15 -16.27 33.41
CA ARG A 88 -13.61 -16.43 34.79
C ARG A 88 -14.50 -17.66 34.88
N ALA A 89 -14.27 -18.49 35.90
CA ALA A 89 -15.17 -19.57 36.26
C ALA A 89 -16.46 -18.96 36.81
N SER A 90 -17.43 -18.69 35.95
CA SER A 90 -18.80 -18.42 36.37
C SER A 90 -19.32 -19.65 37.10
N ALA A 91 -19.63 -19.53 38.38
CA ALA A 91 -20.36 -20.57 39.09
C ALA A 91 -21.64 -20.89 38.29
N PRO A 92 -22.05 -22.17 38.14
CA PRO A 92 -23.32 -22.50 37.50
C PRO A 92 -24.43 -22.02 38.43
N SER A 93 -24.92 -20.80 38.21
CA SER A 93 -26.12 -20.32 38.88
C SER A 93 -27.32 -21.02 38.26
N ALA A 94 -27.91 -21.91 39.05
CA ALA A 94 -29.17 -22.56 38.80
C ALA A 94 -30.29 -21.54 38.49
N GLU A 95 -31.01 -21.81 37.40
CA GLU A 95 -32.47 -21.74 37.29
C GLU A 95 -33.19 -20.61 38.04
N ARG A 96 -33.64 -19.57 37.30
CA ARG A 96 -34.85 -18.79 37.61
C ARG A 96 -35.43 -18.07 36.38
N VAL A 97 -36.51 -18.66 35.89
CA VAL A 97 -37.79 -18.09 35.42
C VAL A 97 -37.86 -16.62 34.98
N ALA A 98 -38.37 -16.48 33.76
CA ALA A 98 -38.98 -15.35 33.06
C ALA A 98 -39.35 -14.06 33.83
N GLY A 99 -39.02 -12.92 33.20
CA GLY A 99 -39.57 -11.60 33.45
C GLY A 99 -39.08 -10.59 32.41
N THR A 100 -39.97 -10.16 31.53
CA THR A 100 -39.77 -9.15 30.47
C THR A 100 -39.36 -7.77 31.00
N ALA A 101 -38.32 -7.16 30.42
CA ALA A 101 -38.32 -5.77 29.88
C ALA A 101 -36.88 -5.23 29.69
N GLN A 102 -36.73 -4.47 28.60
CA GLN A 102 -35.59 -3.63 28.23
C GLN A 102 -34.27 -4.35 27.88
N ALA A 103 -34.14 -4.72 26.60
CA ALA A 103 -32.85 -4.79 25.94
C ALA A 103 -32.29 -3.36 25.83
N GLU A 104 -31.50 -2.96 26.82
CA GLU A 104 -30.67 -1.77 26.72
C GLU A 104 -29.38 -2.19 26.01
N ALA A 105 -29.21 -1.68 24.80
CA ALA A 105 -28.03 -1.84 23.99
C ALA A 105 -26.83 -1.26 24.74
N ALA A 106 -26.14 -2.10 25.52
CA ALA A 106 -24.79 -1.82 25.98
C ALA A 106 -23.90 -1.91 24.74
N SER A 107 -23.68 -0.75 24.13
CA SER A 107 -22.66 -0.49 23.12
C SER A 107 -21.38 -1.25 23.45
N GLU A 108 -21.14 -2.31 22.67
CA GLU A 108 -19.83 -2.93 22.53
C GLU A 108 -18.85 -1.82 22.15
N GLU A 109 -17.99 -1.40 23.10
CA GLU A 109 -16.77 -0.72 22.71
C GLU A 109 -16.00 -1.70 21.83
N PRO A 110 -15.75 -1.38 20.55
CA PRO A 110 -15.13 -2.32 19.65
C PRO A 110 -13.74 -2.66 20.19
N GLU A 111 -13.44 -3.96 20.32
CA GLU A 111 -12.07 -4.44 20.48
C GLU A 111 -11.21 -3.73 19.43
N GLU A 112 -10.26 -2.89 19.87
CA GLU A 112 -9.37 -2.15 18.98
C GLU A 112 -8.40 -3.13 18.32
N VAL A 113 -8.86 -3.79 17.27
CA VAL A 113 -8.02 -4.63 16.43
C VAL A 113 -7.16 -3.70 15.57
N VAL A 114 -5.96 -3.40 16.06
CA VAL A 114 -4.93 -2.67 15.31
C VAL A 114 -4.45 -3.56 14.16
N VAL A 115 -5.15 -3.48 13.04
CA VAL A 115 -4.66 -4.11 11.81
C VAL A 115 -3.47 -3.30 11.33
N VAL A 116 -2.34 -3.96 11.12
CA VAL A 116 -1.16 -3.36 10.50
C VAL A 116 -0.98 -3.94 9.10
N GLY A 117 -0.45 -3.14 8.18
CA GLY A 117 -0.11 -3.64 6.84
C GLY A 117 -1.13 -3.31 5.76
N LEU A 118 -1.07 -4.09 4.67
CA LEU A 118 -1.92 -3.94 3.48
C LEU A 118 -3.42 -4.09 3.80
N ARG A 119 -3.76 -4.94 4.78
CA ARG A 119 -5.16 -5.12 5.21
C ARG A 119 -5.75 -3.84 5.82
N LYS A 120 -4.95 -3.07 6.56
CA LYS A 120 -5.39 -1.78 7.10
C LYS A 120 -5.57 -0.75 5.99
N SER A 121 -4.61 -0.65 5.06
CA SER A 121 -4.73 0.30 3.96
C SER A 121 -5.96 0.05 3.09
N LEU A 122 -6.27 -1.21 2.78
CA LEU A 122 -7.48 -1.57 2.04
C LEU A 122 -8.75 -1.22 2.83
N ARG A 123 -8.77 -1.49 4.14
CA ARG A 123 -9.91 -1.14 5.00
C ARG A 123 -10.10 0.38 5.09
N ASP A 124 -9.01 1.13 5.23
CA ASP A 124 -9.04 2.58 5.28
C ASP A 124 -9.53 3.16 3.94
N ALA A 125 -9.09 2.61 2.81
CA ALA A 125 -9.57 2.98 1.48
C ALA A 125 -11.07 2.69 1.29
N ILE A 126 -11.55 1.52 1.74
CA ILE A 126 -12.99 1.18 1.74
C ILE A 126 -13.77 2.12 2.67
N GLY A 127 -13.21 2.47 3.83
CA GLY A 127 -13.80 3.43 4.76
C GLY A 127 -13.95 4.81 4.13
N GLN A 128 -12.91 5.32 3.49
CA GLN A 128 -12.95 6.59 2.75
C GLN A 128 -13.95 6.53 1.59
N LYS A 129 -14.02 5.41 0.87
CA LYS A 129 -15.02 5.19 -0.18
C LYS A 129 -16.46 5.24 0.35
N ARG A 130 -16.73 4.65 1.52
CA ARG A 130 -18.05 4.70 2.17
C ARG A 130 -18.40 6.09 2.72
N ALA A 131 -17.40 6.82 3.20
CA ALA A 131 -17.57 8.19 3.70
C ALA A 131 -17.69 9.23 2.57
N SER A 132 -17.29 8.88 1.34
CA SER A 132 -17.38 9.76 0.18
C SER A 132 -18.83 9.98 -0.23
N SER A 133 -19.18 11.25 -0.43
CA SER A 133 -20.47 11.69 -0.98
C SER A 133 -20.69 11.26 -2.43
N GLY A 134 -19.62 11.18 -3.21
CA GLY A 134 -19.64 10.81 -4.62
C GLY A 134 -18.92 9.50 -4.92
N VAL A 135 -18.97 9.08 -6.19
CA VAL A 135 -18.21 7.92 -6.66
C VAL A 135 -16.74 8.32 -6.69
N ALA A 136 -15.97 7.76 -5.74
CA ALA A 136 -14.55 7.99 -5.61
C ALA A 136 -13.81 6.67 -5.34
N GLU A 137 -12.54 6.64 -5.72
CA GLU A 137 -11.63 5.55 -5.42
C GLU A 137 -10.41 6.11 -4.68
N PHE A 138 -9.85 5.33 -3.76
CA PHE A 138 -8.73 5.76 -2.94
C PHE A 138 -7.64 4.68 -2.97
N ILE A 139 -6.39 5.11 -3.12
CA ILE A 139 -5.20 4.28 -3.01
C ILE A 139 -4.34 4.82 -1.87
N SER A 140 -3.79 3.94 -1.05
CA SER A 140 -2.88 4.27 0.05
C SER A 140 -1.41 4.02 -0.32
N ALA A 141 -0.50 4.77 0.29
CA ALA A 141 0.96 4.60 0.17
C ALA A 141 1.44 3.18 0.47
N LYS A 142 0.76 2.47 1.38
CA LYS A 142 1.15 1.12 1.73
C LYS A 142 0.85 0.13 0.60
N GLU A 143 -0.10 0.43 -0.25
CA GLU A 143 -0.43 -0.36 -1.45
C GLU A 143 0.50 -0.01 -2.61
N ILE A 144 0.73 1.29 -2.84
CA ILE A 144 1.66 1.82 -3.86
C ILE A 144 3.10 1.30 -3.65
N GLY A 145 3.57 1.23 -2.40
CA GLY A 145 4.95 0.84 -2.09
C GLY A 145 5.20 -0.66 -1.91
N VAL A 146 4.15 -1.48 -1.83
CA VAL A 146 4.29 -2.95 -1.72
C VAL A 146 4.38 -3.60 -3.10
N LEU A 147 3.77 -2.96 -4.10
CA LEU A 147 3.82 -3.40 -5.48
C LEU A 147 5.00 -2.73 -6.20
N PRO A 148 5.63 -3.41 -7.16
CA PRO A 148 6.77 -2.87 -7.90
C PRO A 148 6.31 -1.84 -8.95
N ASP A 149 5.44 -0.91 -8.59
CA ASP A 149 4.91 0.12 -9.48
C ASP A 149 5.99 1.18 -9.73
N VAL A 150 6.36 1.36 -11.00
CA VAL A 150 7.45 2.27 -11.42
C VAL A 150 7.00 3.73 -11.39
N THR A 151 5.72 3.96 -11.68
CA THR A 151 5.06 5.28 -11.70
C THR A 151 3.74 5.22 -10.94
N ILE A 152 3.28 6.37 -10.43
CA ILE A 152 1.94 6.44 -9.81
C ILE A 152 0.81 6.14 -10.81
N ALA A 153 1.05 6.32 -12.11
CA ALA A 153 0.09 5.98 -13.16
C ALA A 153 -0.26 4.48 -13.12
N GLU A 154 0.73 3.62 -12.95
CA GLU A 154 0.53 2.17 -12.89
C GLU A 154 -0.32 1.76 -11.67
N SER A 155 -0.12 2.42 -10.53
CA SER A 155 -1.02 2.25 -9.37
C SER A 155 -2.44 2.74 -9.66
N LEU A 156 -2.58 3.88 -10.36
CA LEU A 156 -3.89 4.41 -10.76
C LEU A 156 -4.62 3.47 -11.72
N ALA A 157 -3.92 2.76 -12.61
CA ALA A 157 -4.48 1.79 -13.54
C ALA A 157 -5.18 0.61 -12.85
N ARG A 158 -4.83 0.34 -11.58
CA ARG A 158 -5.46 -0.72 -10.77
C ARG A 158 -6.86 -0.31 -10.29
N LEU A 159 -7.20 0.97 -10.34
CA LEU A 159 -8.51 1.44 -9.91
C LEU A 159 -9.57 1.12 -10.97
N PRO A 160 -10.77 0.69 -10.54
CA PRO A 160 -11.83 0.36 -11.48
C PRO A 160 -12.23 1.60 -12.28
N GLY A 161 -12.35 1.47 -13.60
CA GLY A 161 -12.75 2.57 -14.47
C GLY A 161 -11.69 3.67 -14.63
N VAL A 162 -10.44 3.41 -14.25
CA VAL A 162 -9.27 4.21 -14.61
C VAL A 162 -8.46 3.39 -15.61
N ASN A 163 -8.18 3.97 -16.77
CA ASN A 163 -7.30 3.36 -17.77
C ASN A 163 -6.10 4.26 -17.97
N THR A 164 -4.93 3.67 -18.15
CA THR A 164 -3.70 4.41 -18.43
C THR A 164 -3.28 4.26 -19.88
N SER A 165 -2.62 5.28 -20.41
CA SER A 165 -1.85 5.16 -21.64
C SER A 165 -0.37 5.01 -21.31
N ARG A 166 0.26 4.09 -22.02
CA ARG A 166 1.70 3.84 -21.92
C ARG A 166 2.45 4.81 -22.83
N ASP A 167 3.41 5.52 -22.25
CA ASP A 167 4.37 6.33 -23.00
C ASP A 167 5.77 5.81 -22.72
N ARG A 168 6.46 5.43 -23.79
CA ARG A 168 7.82 4.92 -23.75
C ARG A 168 8.03 3.89 -22.62
N GLY A 169 7.19 2.85 -22.61
CA GLY A 169 7.37 1.66 -21.78
C GLY A 169 6.74 1.73 -20.39
N ASN A 170 6.39 2.91 -19.87
CA ASN A 170 5.69 3.06 -18.59
C ASN A 170 4.33 3.73 -18.77
N ASP A 171 3.42 3.48 -17.84
CA ASP A 171 2.15 4.19 -17.79
C ASP A 171 2.41 5.67 -17.45
N SER A 172 1.82 6.57 -18.25
CA SER A 172 2.10 8.01 -18.20
C SER A 172 0.89 8.89 -18.03
N GLN A 173 -0.23 8.59 -18.69
CA GLN A 173 -1.44 9.41 -18.60
C GLN A 173 -2.59 8.54 -18.13
N ALA A 174 -3.57 9.14 -17.46
CA ALA A 174 -4.75 8.43 -16.97
C ALA A 174 -6.01 9.01 -17.60
N SER A 175 -6.92 8.12 -17.98
CA SER A 175 -8.27 8.39 -18.48
C SER A 175 -9.26 7.76 -17.53
N ILE A 176 -10.41 8.40 -17.31
CA ILE A 176 -11.42 7.92 -16.38
C ILE A 176 -12.72 7.67 -17.14
N ARG A 177 -13.31 6.48 -16.95
CA ARG A 177 -14.56 6.03 -17.58
C ARG A 177 -14.55 6.13 -19.11
N GLY A 178 -13.39 5.88 -19.73
CA GLY A 178 -13.21 5.91 -21.18
C GLY A 178 -13.14 7.32 -21.79
N ILE A 179 -13.26 8.37 -20.98
CA ILE A 179 -13.07 9.76 -21.43
C ILE A 179 -11.57 10.07 -21.37
N GLY A 180 -11.03 10.61 -22.46
CA GLY A 180 -9.59 10.77 -22.66
C GLY A 180 -8.88 11.61 -21.60
N PRO A 181 -7.54 11.48 -21.46
CA PRO A 181 -6.75 12.13 -20.40
C PRO A 181 -6.83 13.66 -20.38
N ARG A 182 -7.12 14.29 -21.52
CA ARG A 182 -7.30 15.75 -21.66
C ARG A 182 -8.47 16.30 -20.82
N MET A 183 -9.43 15.45 -20.47
CA MET A 183 -10.61 15.82 -19.69
C MET A 183 -10.48 15.49 -18.19
N VAL A 184 -9.36 14.91 -17.77
CA VAL A 184 -9.05 14.63 -16.37
C VAL A 184 -8.39 15.87 -15.77
N LEU A 185 -8.77 16.24 -14.55
CA LEU A 185 -8.05 17.28 -13.80
C LEU A 185 -7.09 16.60 -12.83
N GLY A 186 -5.83 17.07 -12.78
CA GLY A 186 -4.85 16.56 -11.84
C GLY A 186 -4.51 17.58 -10.76
N THR A 187 -4.59 17.17 -9.50
CA THR A 187 -4.20 17.97 -8.35
C THR A 187 -3.16 17.23 -7.50
N ILE A 188 -2.33 18.00 -6.78
CA ILE A 188 -1.44 17.50 -5.74
C ILE A 188 -1.80 18.23 -4.44
N ASN A 189 -2.22 17.47 -3.43
CA ASN A 189 -2.70 18.00 -2.17
C ASN A 189 -3.78 19.10 -2.36
N GLY A 190 -4.68 18.90 -3.33
CA GLY A 190 -5.74 19.84 -3.69
C GLY A 190 -5.31 21.07 -4.52
N ARG A 191 -4.05 21.14 -4.97
CA ARG A 191 -3.56 22.21 -5.86
C ARG A 191 -3.41 21.70 -7.29
N GLU A 192 -3.85 22.48 -8.27
CA GLU A 192 -3.73 22.10 -9.68
C GLU A 192 -2.27 21.93 -10.09
N VAL A 193 -2.02 20.86 -10.85
CA VAL A 193 -0.71 20.55 -11.39
C VAL A 193 -0.54 21.22 -12.74
N ALA A 194 0.53 22.01 -12.88
CA ALA A 194 0.93 22.50 -14.19
C ALA A 194 1.42 21.33 -15.05
N THR A 195 0.97 21.28 -16.30
CA THR A 195 1.39 20.28 -17.28
C THR A 195 2.15 20.93 -18.43
N SER A 196 3.09 20.18 -18.99
CA SER A 196 3.84 20.54 -20.18
C SER A 196 3.14 20.16 -21.49
N GLU A 197 1.96 19.52 -21.40
CA GLU A 197 1.18 19.14 -22.56
C GLU A 197 0.27 20.28 -23.05
N PRO A 198 -0.13 20.31 -24.34
CA PRO A 198 -1.01 21.34 -24.92
C PRO A 198 -2.44 21.40 -24.33
N ASP A 199 -2.70 20.67 -23.25
CA ASP A 199 -4.00 20.39 -22.65
C ASP A 199 -3.85 20.23 -21.15
N ARG A 200 -4.95 20.17 -20.38
CA ARG A 200 -4.92 19.84 -18.93
C ARG A 200 -4.55 18.39 -18.61
N ASN A 201 -3.90 17.71 -19.55
CA ASN A 201 -3.46 16.33 -19.44
C ASN A 201 -2.21 16.25 -18.57
N VAL A 202 -2.29 15.62 -17.41
CA VAL A 202 -1.17 15.50 -16.48
C VAL A 202 -0.37 14.22 -16.77
N ARG A 203 0.95 14.38 -16.90
CA ARG A 203 1.89 13.26 -16.96
C ARG A 203 2.14 12.72 -15.55
N TRP A 204 1.44 11.66 -15.20
CA TRP A 204 1.59 10.97 -13.92
C TRP A 204 2.95 10.25 -13.79
N GLU A 205 3.60 9.93 -14.91
CA GLU A 205 4.91 9.27 -14.87
C GLU A 205 6.00 10.07 -14.15
N ILE A 206 5.90 11.40 -14.07
CA ILE A 206 6.92 12.23 -13.42
C ILE A 206 6.88 12.13 -11.89
N TYR A 207 5.80 11.56 -11.33
CA TYR A 207 5.63 11.42 -9.88
C TYR A 207 6.05 10.01 -9.44
N PRO A 208 7.17 9.89 -8.70
CA PRO A 208 7.59 8.61 -8.15
C PRO A 208 6.63 8.14 -7.06
N SER A 209 6.37 6.84 -7.03
CA SER A 209 5.54 6.16 -6.04
C SER A 209 6.09 6.31 -4.61
N GLU A 210 7.39 6.57 -4.45
CA GLU A 210 8.08 6.64 -3.16
C GLU A 210 7.84 7.92 -2.35
N VAL A 211 7.39 9.01 -2.98
CA VAL A 211 7.09 10.29 -2.30
C VAL A 211 5.58 10.56 -2.17
N VAL A 212 4.77 9.64 -2.70
CA VAL A 212 3.31 9.74 -2.73
C VAL A 212 2.73 8.94 -1.56
N ALA A 213 1.96 9.61 -0.71
CA ALA A 213 1.22 9.02 0.40
C ALA A 213 -0.06 8.27 -0.03
N GLY A 214 -0.57 8.60 -1.21
CA GLY A 214 -1.81 8.04 -1.73
C GLY A 214 -2.33 8.81 -2.92
N ALA A 215 -3.42 8.32 -3.50
CA ALA A 215 -4.13 8.98 -4.57
C ALA A 215 -5.64 8.82 -4.37
N ALA A 216 -6.40 9.88 -4.60
CA ALA A 216 -7.84 9.88 -4.62
C ALA A 216 -8.33 10.19 -6.04
N VAL A 217 -9.18 9.33 -6.59
CA VAL A 217 -9.78 9.53 -7.91
C VAL A 217 -11.26 9.78 -7.74
N TYR A 218 -11.65 11.04 -7.88
CA TYR A 218 -13.03 11.48 -7.84
C TYR A 218 -13.64 11.37 -9.23
N LYS A 219 -14.63 10.50 -9.37
CA LYS A 219 -15.40 10.31 -10.61
C LYS A 219 -16.65 11.19 -10.59
N SER A 220 -17.22 11.47 -9.43
CA SER A 220 -18.32 12.43 -9.33
C SER A 220 -17.79 13.86 -9.12
N SER A 221 -18.47 14.85 -9.71
CA SER A 221 -18.23 16.26 -9.40
C SER A 221 -18.73 16.56 -7.98
N GLU A 222 -17.94 17.31 -7.21
CA GLU A 222 -18.29 17.71 -5.85
C GLU A 222 -17.93 19.19 -5.66
N ALA A 223 -18.68 19.91 -4.83
CA ALA A 223 -18.46 21.35 -4.62
C ALA A 223 -17.09 21.69 -4.02
N ARG A 224 -16.45 20.74 -3.33
CA ARG A 224 -15.11 20.90 -2.74
C ARG A 224 -13.98 20.72 -3.76
N LEU A 225 -14.26 20.14 -4.92
CA LEU A 225 -13.25 19.87 -5.94
C LEU A 225 -13.10 21.08 -6.85
N LEU A 226 -11.88 21.27 -7.35
CA LEU A 226 -11.61 22.31 -8.33
C LEU A 226 -12.39 22.00 -9.62
N SER A 227 -13.02 23.03 -10.19
CA SER A 227 -13.76 22.90 -11.43
C SER A 227 -12.84 22.56 -12.60
N GLY A 228 -13.30 21.72 -13.52
CA GLY A 228 -12.59 21.41 -14.77
C GLY A 228 -12.50 19.92 -15.10
N GLY A 229 -12.54 19.02 -14.12
CA GLY A 229 -12.44 17.58 -14.33
C GLY A 229 -13.73 16.95 -14.88
N ILE A 230 -14.00 17.06 -16.19
CA ILE A 230 -15.21 16.48 -16.84
C ILE A 230 -15.21 14.95 -16.71
N SER A 231 -14.06 14.31 -16.96
CA SER A 231 -13.88 12.86 -16.80
C SER A 231 -13.76 12.44 -15.32
N GLY A 232 -13.29 13.36 -14.49
CA GLY A 232 -13.01 13.17 -13.08
C GLY A 232 -11.79 14.01 -12.65
N THR A 233 -11.49 13.97 -11.36
CA THR A 233 -10.33 14.63 -10.77
C THR A 233 -9.47 13.60 -10.06
N VAL A 234 -8.17 13.60 -10.34
CA VAL A 234 -7.17 12.79 -9.66
C VAL A 234 -6.39 13.69 -8.72
N ASP A 235 -6.50 13.45 -7.41
CA ASP A 235 -5.73 14.14 -6.38
C ASP A 235 -4.63 13.22 -5.85
N LEU A 236 -3.38 13.60 -6.08
CA LEU A 236 -2.23 12.94 -5.48
C LEU A 236 -1.93 13.54 -4.11
N GLN A 237 -1.80 12.67 -3.12
CA GLN A 237 -1.43 13.08 -1.78
C GLN A 237 0.04 12.76 -1.56
N THR A 238 0.84 13.76 -1.21
CA THR A 238 2.25 13.53 -0.86
C THR A 238 2.40 13.11 0.59
N ILE A 239 3.53 12.51 0.95
CA ILE A 239 3.86 12.21 2.34
C ILE A 239 3.80 13.49 3.18
N ARG A 240 2.96 13.46 4.23
CA ARG A 240 2.88 14.51 5.25
C ARG A 240 3.85 14.17 6.38
N PRO A 241 5.01 14.85 6.50
CA PRO A 241 6.08 14.40 7.38
C PRO A 241 5.71 14.48 8.87
N LEU A 242 4.80 15.37 9.25
CA LEU A 242 4.32 15.51 10.63
C LEU A 242 3.40 14.36 11.08
N ASP A 243 2.62 13.81 10.15
CA ASP A 243 1.63 12.75 10.42
C ASP A 243 2.17 11.35 10.12
N TYR A 244 3.41 11.26 9.63
CA TYR A 244 3.99 10.01 9.16
C TYR A 244 4.42 9.11 10.32
N ARG A 245 3.81 7.91 10.41
CA ARG A 245 4.09 6.88 11.42
C ARG A 245 4.72 5.62 10.81
N GLY A 246 5.75 5.81 10.00
CA GLY A 246 6.48 4.73 9.31
C GLY A 246 7.99 4.81 9.51
N PRO A 247 8.76 3.96 8.81
CA PRO A 247 10.22 4.00 8.86
C PRO A 247 10.77 5.33 8.32
N GLU A 248 11.72 5.94 9.04
CA GLU A 248 12.32 7.24 8.68
C GLU A 248 13.00 7.19 7.31
N PHE A 249 13.64 6.06 6.98
CA PHE A 249 14.36 5.85 5.74
C PHE A 249 13.83 4.60 5.01
N VAL A 250 13.54 4.75 3.72
CA VAL A 250 13.14 3.66 2.83
C VAL A 250 13.99 3.75 1.58
N ALA A 251 14.62 2.64 1.18
CA ALA A 251 15.35 2.54 -0.07
C ALA A 251 14.94 1.30 -0.85
N ARG A 252 14.92 1.40 -2.17
CA ARG A 252 14.70 0.31 -3.11
C ARG A 252 15.73 0.42 -4.22
N ALA A 253 16.28 -0.71 -4.64
CA ALA A 253 17.14 -0.80 -5.80
C ALA A 253 16.93 -2.14 -6.47
N GLY A 254 16.93 -2.15 -7.80
CA GLY A 254 16.72 -3.36 -8.57
C GLY A 254 17.07 -3.22 -10.04
N ALA A 255 17.35 -4.36 -10.67
CA ALA A 255 17.38 -4.45 -12.12
C ALA A 255 15.94 -4.49 -12.66
N VAL A 256 15.71 -3.83 -13.80
CA VAL A 256 14.43 -3.85 -14.51
C VAL A 256 14.68 -4.37 -15.91
N HIS A 257 13.85 -5.30 -16.37
CA HIS A 257 13.93 -5.84 -17.72
C HIS A 257 12.84 -5.21 -18.58
N TYR A 258 13.20 -4.75 -19.77
CA TYR A 258 12.32 -4.12 -20.73
C TYR A 258 12.32 -4.91 -22.04
N ASP A 259 11.22 -5.58 -22.30
CA ASP A 259 11.05 -6.51 -23.42
C ASP A 259 11.23 -5.81 -24.77
N GLY A 260 10.76 -4.56 -24.88
CA GLY A 260 10.90 -3.73 -26.06
C GLY A 260 12.33 -3.36 -26.43
N GLY A 261 13.34 -3.70 -25.62
CA GLY A 261 14.75 -3.63 -26.02
C GLY A 261 15.27 -4.91 -26.68
N THR A 262 14.69 -6.06 -26.36
CA THR A 262 15.26 -7.38 -26.74
C THR A 262 15.03 -7.78 -28.18
N GLU A 263 14.11 -7.11 -28.88
CA GLU A 263 13.82 -7.34 -30.30
C GLU A 263 14.94 -6.84 -31.23
N PHE A 264 15.95 -6.14 -30.70
CA PHE A 264 17.02 -5.54 -31.51
C PHE A 264 18.36 -6.28 -31.34
N PRO A 265 19.00 -6.75 -32.44
CA PRO A 265 20.28 -7.42 -32.39
C PRO A 265 21.34 -6.54 -31.69
N GLY A 266 21.91 -7.02 -30.58
CA GLY A 266 22.94 -6.31 -29.82
C GLY A 266 22.44 -5.26 -28.82
N TYR A 267 21.12 -5.11 -28.63
CA TYR A 267 20.55 -4.24 -27.60
C TYR A 267 20.10 -5.07 -26.39
N ASP A 268 20.65 -4.78 -25.22
CA ASP A 268 20.31 -5.49 -23.98
C ASP A 268 19.11 -4.84 -23.29
N GLY A 269 18.04 -5.59 -23.01
CA GLY A 269 16.81 -5.09 -22.38
C GLY A 269 16.94 -4.73 -20.89
N THR A 270 18.12 -4.91 -20.29
CA THR A 270 18.32 -4.75 -18.84
C THR A 270 18.69 -3.31 -18.47
N GLY A 271 17.85 -2.69 -17.65
CA GLY A 271 18.03 -1.40 -17.01
C GLY A 271 18.20 -1.52 -15.50
N TRP A 272 18.24 -0.37 -14.82
CA TRP A 272 18.28 -0.29 -13.36
C TRP A 272 17.32 0.78 -12.85
N ARG A 273 16.81 0.58 -11.64
CA ARG A 273 16.06 1.58 -10.89
C ARG A 273 16.53 1.59 -9.44
N GLY A 274 16.73 2.79 -8.91
CA GLY A 274 17.00 3.05 -7.50
C GLY A 274 16.10 4.17 -7.02
N SER A 275 15.56 4.03 -5.83
CA SER A 275 14.78 5.08 -5.18
C SER A 275 15.01 5.07 -3.68
N GLY A 276 14.89 6.24 -3.07
CA GLY A 276 15.02 6.41 -1.64
C GLY A 276 14.16 7.57 -1.15
N SER A 277 13.56 7.42 0.02
CA SER A 277 12.91 8.51 0.73
C SER A 277 13.38 8.57 2.17
N TRP A 278 13.55 9.80 2.64
CA TRP A 278 13.91 10.13 4.01
C TRP A 278 12.87 11.11 4.57
N VAL A 279 12.12 10.66 5.56
CA VAL A 279 11.09 11.44 6.25
C VAL A 279 11.56 11.69 7.66
N LYS A 280 11.94 12.93 7.99
CA LYS A 280 12.40 13.27 9.34
C LYS A 280 11.51 14.29 10.00
N ARG A 281 11.01 13.93 11.19
CA ARG A 281 10.36 14.86 12.11
C ARG A 281 11.40 15.42 13.06
N VAL A 282 11.63 16.73 13.00
CA VAL A 282 12.60 17.42 13.88
C VAL A 282 11.93 17.82 15.19
N ASN A 283 10.70 18.31 15.12
CA ASN A 283 9.89 18.66 16.28
C ASN A 283 8.39 18.56 15.94
N ASP A 284 7.52 19.06 16.82
CA ASP A 284 6.06 18.98 16.63
C ASP A 284 5.51 19.88 15.51
N GLN A 285 6.29 20.85 15.03
CA GLN A 285 5.87 21.82 14.02
C GLN A 285 6.66 21.73 12.71
N PHE A 286 7.85 21.12 12.75
CA PHE A 286 8.78 21.05 11.64
C PHE A 286 9.19 19.61 11.37
N ALA A 287 8.92 19.20 10.15
CA ALA A 287 9.31 17.92 9.60
C ALA A 287 9.55 18.08 8.09
N PHE A 288 10.42 17.26 7.53
CA PHE A 288 10.75 17.30 6.11
C PHE A 288 10.69 15.90 5.51
N VAL A 289 10.43 15.84 4.20
CA VAL A 289 10.61 14.64 3.39
C VAL A 289 11.48 14.98 2.19
N ILE A 290 12.44 14.11 1.91
CA ILE A 290 13.26 14.16 0.71
C ILE A 290 13.12 12.81 0.03
N GLY A 291 12.80 12.83 -1.27
CA GLY A 291 12.76 11.63 -2.09
C GLY A 291 13.66 11.81 -3.30
N LEU A 292 14.43 10.78 -3.61
CA LEU A 292 15.28 10.71 -4.78
C LEU A 292 14.93 9.43 -5.54
N THR A 293 14.81 9.55 -6.85
CA THR A 293 14.61 8.41 -7.75
C THR A 293 15.62 8.50 -8.88
N GLY A 294 16.01 7.36 -9.41
CA GLY A 294 16.96 7.26 -10.49
C GLY A 294 16.63 6.00 -11.27
N GLN A 295 16.50 6.13 -12.58
CA GLN A 295 16.31 4.95 -13.42
C GLN A 295 16.92 5.13 -14.80
N LYS A 296 17.46 4.01 -15.29
CA LYS A 296 17.86 3.81 -16.68
C LYS A 296 16.87 2.85 -17.31
N GLN A 297 15.99 3.40 -18.14
CA GLN A 297 15.03 2.63 -18.90
C GLN A 297 15.53 2.43 -20.32
N LYS A 298 15.51 1.18 -20.78
CA LYS A 298 15.89 0.83 -22.15
C LYS A 298 14.63 0.52 -22.92
N ASN A 299 14.31 1.36 -23.89
CA ASN A 299 13.15 1.16 -24.75
C ASN A 299 13.62 1.17 -26.19
N GLY A 300 13.12 0.28 -27.03
CA GLY A 300 13.13 0.51 -28.46
C GLY A 300 11.71 0.47 -28.97
N TYR A 301 11.45 1.29 -29.98
CA TYR A 301 10.19 1.29 -30.69
C TYR A 301 10.47 1.00 -32.14
N GLU A 302 9.66 0.12 -32.69
CA GLU A 302 9.48 0.04 -34.12
C GLU A 302 8.51 1.14 -34.54
N SER A 303 8.94 1.95 -35.49
CA SER A 303 8.07 2.92 -36.14
C SER A 303 7.89 2.52 -37.60
N PHE A 304 6.65 2.48 -38.04
CA PHE A 304 6.32 2.39 -39.45
C PHE A 304 6.37 3.79 -40.05
N ARG A 305 7.20 3.98 -41.08
CA ARG A 305 7.20 5.18 -41.90
C ARG A 305 6.76 4.80 -43.31
N GLY A 306 5.59 5.27 -43.71
CA GLY A 306 5.12 5.17 -45.09
C GLY A 306 5.45 6.47 -45.83
N TRP A 307 5.85 6.34 -47.10
CA TRP A 307 6.03 7.48 -48.00
C TRP A 307 5.07 7.37 -49.20
N GLY A 308 4.55 8.53 -49.61
CA GLY A 308 3.70 8.68 -50.78
C GLY A 308 4.51 8.91 -52.07
N PHE A 309 3.80 9.12 -53.18
CA PHE A 309 4.40 9.43 -54.47
C PHE A 309 5.27 10.68 -54.40
N ASN A 310 6.53 10.55 -54.78
CA ASN A 310 7.42 11.64 -55.11
C ASN A 310 7.12 12.11 -56.53
N ASP A 311 6.11 12.97 -56.69
CA ASP A 311 5.92 13.72 -57.94
C ASP A 311 6.80 14.97 -57.95
N ASP A 312 7.33 15.30 -59.13
CA ASP A 312 8.26 16.40 -59.35
C ASP A 312 7.62 17.81 -59.17
N SER A 313 6.31 17.87 -58.95
CA SER A 313 5.54 19.10 -58.68
C SER A 313 5.36 19.41 -57.18
N LEU A 314 5.71 18.48 -56.27
CA LEU A 314 5.81 18.69 -54.82
C LEU A 314 7.24 19.08 -54.37
N ARG A 315 8.01 19.70 -55.27
CA ARG A 315 9.40 20.18 -55.08
C ARG A 315 9.53 21.39 -54.14
N ALA A 316 8.95 21.31 -52.94
CA ALA A 316 9.22 22.24 -51.85
C ALA A 316 8.98 21.57 -50.48
N GLY A 317 9.72 20.51 -50.15
CA GLY A 317 9.93 20.15 -48.74
C GLY A 317 10.03 18.66 -48.38
N ASP A 318 9.45 17.74 -49.16
CA ASP A 318 9.35 16.33 -48.75
C ASP A 318 10.03 15.36 -49.74
N SER A 319 11.36 15.34 -49.69
CA SER A 319 12.20 14.33 -50.37
C SER A 319 12.45 13.13 -49.46
N ASN A 320 11.40 12.44 -49.02
CA ASN A 320 11.49 11.31 -48.07
C ASN A 320 11.49 9.93 -48.75
N GLY A 321 12.20 9.78 -49.87
CA GLY A 321 12.48 8.46 -50.45
C GLY A 321 13.45 7.66 -49.57
N PRO A 322 13.54 6.33 -49.71
CA PRO A 322 14.50 5.53 -48.95
C PRO A 322 15.94 5.97 -49.28
N ILE A 323 16.60 6.65 -48.34
CA ILE A 323 18.04 6.87 -48.40
C ILE A 323 18.69 5.56 -47.99
N VAL A 324 19.05 4.73 -48.97
CA VAL A 324 20.00 3.64 -48.74
C VAL A 324 21.27 4.31 -48.21
N ALA A 325 21.74 3.97 -47.02
CA ALA A 325 22.83 4.67 -46.34
C ALA A 325 23.99 5.08 -47.29
N GLY A 326 24.03 6.36 -47.69
CA GLY A 326 25.05 6.93 -48.58
C GLY A 326 24.82 6.79 -50.11
N GLY A 327 23.66 6.34 -50.57
CA GLY A 327 23.30 6.19 -51.99
C GLY A 327 22.40 7.32 -52.54
N PRO A 328 22.27 7.43 -53.88
CA PRO A 328 21.38 8.41 -54.51
C PRO A 328 19.90 8.09 -54.26
N ASP A 329 19.06 9.13 -54.21
CA ASP A 329 17.61 9.00 -54.04
C ASP A 329 17.01 8.12 -55.14
N VAL A 330 16.44 6.98 -54.77
CA VAL A 330 15.80 6.06 -55.71
C VAL A 330 14.31 6.41 -55.84
N PRO A 331 13.81 6.75 -57.03
CA PRO A 331 12.39 7.02 -57.22
C PRO A 331 11.58 5.72 -57.09
N THR A 332 10.88 5.57 -55.96
CA THR A 332 9.96 4.44 -55.71
C THR A 332 8.50 4.92 -55.68
N PRO A 333 7.58 4.27 -56.43
CA PRO A 333 6.21 4.75 -56.61
C PRO A 333 5.34 4.73 -55.33
N TRP A 334 5.69 3.89 -54.36
CA TRP A 334 5.12 3.83 -53.02
C TRP A 334 5.99 2.89 -52.20
N GLY A 335 6.00 3.04 -50.89
CA GLY A 335 6.74 2.11 -50.05
C GLY A 335 6.57 2.41 -48.58
N ALA A 336 7.10 1.49 -47.79
CA ALA A 336 7.14 1.61 -46.36
C ALA A 336 8.46 1.06 -45.87
N GLU A 337 9.04 1.72 -44.88
CA GLU A 337 10.14 1.18 -44.12
C GLU A 337 9.73 0.92 -42.68
N ARG A 338 10.26 -0.18 -42.18
CA ARG A 338 10.29 -0.47 -40.75
C ARG A 338 11.52 0.24 -40.19
N CYS A 339 11.30 1.40 -39.61
CA CYS A 339 12.33 2.15 -38.92
C CYS A 339 12.46 1.64 -37.48
N THR A 340 13.70 1.48 -37.03
CA THR A 340 14.01 0.97 -35.70
C THR A 340 14.86 1.98 -34.95
N SER A 341 14.38 2.46 -33.81
CA SER A 341 15.11 3.44 -33.00
C SER A 341 15.36 2.90 -31.58
N PRO A 342 16.59 2.47 -31.25
CA PRO A 342 16.96 2.15 -29.87
C PRO A 342 17.03 3.45 -29.05
N GLY A 343 16.41 3.46 -27.87
CA GLY A 343 16.32 4.62 -27.01
C GLY A 343 16.63 4.30 -25.54
N VAL A 344 17.55 5.07 -24.95
CA VAL A 344 17.79 5.02 -23.51
C VAL A 344 17.15 6.25 -22.87
N ARG A 345 16.20 6.03 -21.98
CA ARG A 345 15.56 7.08 -21.19
C ARG A 345 16.19 7.12 -19.80
N TRP A 346 16.70 8.28 -19.45
CA TRP A 346 17.15 8.59 -18.10
C TRP A 346 16.06 9.37 -17.38
N ARG A 347 15.84 9.04 -16.10
CA ARG A 347 15.01 9.84 -15.21
C ARG A 347 15.70 9.95 -13.86
N VAL A 348 15.72 11.17 -13.34
CA VAL A 348 16.14 11.56 -11.99
C VAL A 348 14.94 12.23 -11.33
#